data_AF-A0A7J5ZBQ8-F1
#
_entry.id   AF-A0A7J5ZBQ8-F1
#
_cell.length_a   1.000
_cell.length_b   1.000
_cell.length_c   1.000
_cell.angle_alpha   90.00
_cell.angle_beta   90.00
_cell.angle_gamma   90.00
#
_symmetry.space_group_name_H-M   'P 1'
#
loop_
_entity.id
_entity.type
_entity.pdbx_description
1 polymer ?
#
loop_
_entity_poly.entity_id
_entity_poly.type
_entity_poly.pdbx_seq_one_letter_code
_entity_poly.pdbx_strand_id
1 'polypeptide(L)'
;MRHWFNLISMLFQYVDCVLLDDGGFLIGRFFGGMDPILMFNLVNSSLFTFKKTFDYQSLCDPERDQGGGRPALRLRAHHCRYFEFGMVCYSCSVLLVSFTFPNFLNAAEIDEELSDARLKEVCITEQTQYYFETNNLSFRGTIDCENCTRLYHAEKLPNTNLVFIIADAKLTCSSCDTKPLIQDEQKSNGPNPCEMAQNPRYRKGPAVCFDNNEHEKDPDCGGASSLSPSLWLMVGLQLVLLWVLTGSRPHAIPS
;
A
#
# COMPACT_ATOMS: atom_id res chain seq x y z
N MET A 1 -4.43 7.29 42.13
CA MET A 1 -3.87 6.29 41.18
C MET A 1 -2.35 6.38 41.01
N ARG A 2 -1.74 7.56 40.78
CA ARG A 2 -0.25 7.69 40.68
C ARG A 2 0.52 7.30 41.95
N HIS A 3 -0.04 7.52 43.14
CA HIS A 3 0.63 7.17 44.41
C HIS A 3 0.67 5.66 44.71
N TRP A 4 -0.29 4.88 44.21
CA TRP A 4 -0.30 3.42 44.38
C TRP A 4 0.67 2.73 43.41
N PHE A 5 0.82 3.26 42.19
CA PHE A 5 1.84 2.81 41.24
C PHE A 5 3.27 2.98 41.79
N ASN A 6 3.55 4.10 42.46
CA ASN A 6 4.87 4.34 43.07
C ASN A 6 5.15 3.44 44.29
N LEU A 7 4.13 3.05 45.07
CA LEU A 7 4.34 2.16 46.22
C LEU A 7 4.60 0.70 45.80
N ILE A 8 3.97 0.24 44.71
CA ILE A 8 4.22 -1.09 44.14
C ILE A 8 5.58 -1.13 43.43
N SER A 9 5.97 -0.06 42.74
CA SER A 9 7.32 0.10 42.16
C SER A 9 8.43 0.14 43.23
N MET A 10 8.15 0.63 44.44
CA MET A 10 9.13 0.73 45.52
C MET A 10 9.42 -0.61 46.25
N LEU A 11 8.63 -1.67 46.06
CA LEU A 11 8.85 -2.97 46.70
C LEU A 11 9.70 -3.95 45.87
N PHE A 12 9.93 -3.66 44.58
CA PHE A 12 10.69 -4.54 43.69
C PHE A 12 11.66 -3.75 42.82
N GLN A 13 12.72 -3.21 43.43
CA GLN A 13 13.83 -2.55 42.70
C GLN A 13 14.61 -3.52 41.78
N TYR A 14 14.45 -4.83 41.99
CA TYR A 14 15.30 -5.86 41.38
C TYR A 14 14.56 -6.85 40.48
N VAL A 15 13.23 -6.83 40.42
CA VAL A 15 12.45 -7.77 39.59
C VAL A 15 11.27 -7.08 38.91
N ASP A 16 11.01 -7.46 37.66
CA ASP A 16 9.86 -7.04 36.88
C ASP A 16 8.86 -8.20 36.81
N CYS A 17 7.60 -7.93 37.15
CA CYS A 17 6.49 -8.87 37.02
C CYS A 17 5.52 -8.37 35.95
N VAL A 18 5.23 -9.19 34.95
CA VAL A 18 4.30 -8.84 33.86
C VAL A 18 3.30 -9.95 33.59
N LEU A 19 2.11 -9.56 33.15
CA LEU A 19 1.07 -10.47 32.69
C LEU A 19 0.86 -10.22 31.21
N LEU A 20 1.09 -11.24 30.39
CA LEU A 20 0.94 -11.17 28.94
C LEU A 20 -0.21 -12.06 28.48
N ASP A 21 -0.86 -11.65 27.41
CA ASP A 21 -1.78 -12.51 26.65
C ASP A 21 -1.02 -13.48 25.74
N ASP A 22 -1.73 -14.42 25.11
CA ASP A 22 -1.22 -15.38 24.12
C ASP A 22 -0.62 -14.71 22.87
N GLY A 23 -1.11 -13.51 22.54
CA GLY A 23 -0.52 -12.62 21.55
C GLY A 23 0.73 -11.86 22.02
N GLY A 24 1.16 -12.00 23.27
CA GLY A 24 2.32 -11.27 23.81
C GLY A 24 2.07 -9.78 24.06
N PHE A 25 0.81 -9.38 24.29
CA PHE A 25 0.44 -8.00 24.58
C PHE A 25 0.36 -7.73 26.09
N LEU A 26 0.88 -6.56 26.49
CA LEU A 26 0.75 -5.97 27.81
C LEU A 26 -0.04 -4.66 27.68
N ILE A 27 -1.27 -4.60 28.21
CA ILE A 27 -2.10 -3.39 28.22
C ILE A 27 -2.17 -2.74 26.81
N GLY A 28 -2.46 -3.56 25.79
CA GLY A 28 -2.62 -3.11 24.40
C GLY A 28 -1.31 -2.74 23.69
N ARG A 29 -0.14 -3.00 24.26
CA ARG A 29 1.16 -2.83 23.60
C ARG A 29 1.90 -4.14 23.49
N PHE A 30 2.50 -4.40 22.34
CA PHE A 30 3.28 -5.60 22.13
C PHE A 30 4.53 -5.61 23.01
N PHE A 31 4.75 -6.70 23.75
CA PHE A 31 5.82 -6.80 24.74
C PHE A 31 7.22 -6.74 24.11
N GLY A 32 7.38 -7.27 22.89
CA GLY A 32 8.65 -7.23 22.17
C GLY A 32 9.15 -5.84 21.78
N GLY A 33 8.28 -4.81 21.83
CA GLY A 33 8.68 -3.41 21.70
C GLY A 33 9.22 -2.80 22.99
N MET A 34 8.83 -3.34 24.16
CA MET A 34 9.25 -2.85 25.47
C MET A 34 10.51 -3.58 25.97
N ASP A 35 10.51 -4.91 25.86
CA ASP A 35 11.60 -5.79 26.29
C ASP A 35 11.89 -6.86 25.22
N PRO A 36 12.61 -6.47 24.14
CA PRO A 36 12.84 -7.35 22.99
C PRO A 36 13.67 -8.58 23.34
N ILE A 37 14.68 -8.44 24.20
CA ILE A 37 15.55 -9.56 24.58
C ILE A 37 14.79 -10.62 25.38
N LEU A 38 13.92 -10.19 26.31
CA LEU A 38 13.08 -11.13 27.05
C LEU A 38 12.07 -11.80 26.12
N MET A 39 11.37 -11.03 25.27
CA MET A 39 10.44 -11.60 24.30
C MET A 39 11.11 -12.60 23.34
N PHE A 40 12.33 -12.30 22.87
CA PHE A 40 13.11 -13.21 22.03
C PHE A 40 13.43 -14.53 22.75
N ASN A 41 13.81 -14.48 24.03
CA ASN A 41 14.07 -15.68 24.82
C ASN A 41 12.81 -16.47 25.15
N LEU A 42 11.66 -15.81 25.31
CA LEU A 42 10.36 -16.48 25.45
C LEU A 42 9.97 -17.22 24.17
N VAL A 43 10.37 -16.71 22.99
CA VAL A 43 10.21 -17.44 21.71
C VAL A 43 11.19 -18.61 21.63
N ASN A 44 12.46 -18.41 21.96
CA ASN A 44 13.49 -19.45 21.92
C ASN A 44 13.19 -20.62 22.90
N SER A 45 12.57 -20.32 24.03
CA SER A 45 12.12 -21.33 25.01
C SER A 45 10.80 -22.01 24.63
N SER A 46 10.25 -21.76 23.43
CA SER A 46 8.99 -22.33 22.91
C SER A 46 7.74 -21.97 23.72
N LEU A 47 7.80 -20.91 24.53
CA LEU A 47 6.63 -20.38 25.23
C LEU A 47 5.70 -19.66 24.23
N PHE A 48 6.28 -18.79 23.40
CA PHE A 48 5.60 -18.19 22.24
C PHE A 48 6.14 -18.76 20.94
N THR A 49 5.26 -18.97 19.98
CA THR A 49 5.58 -19.21 18.57
C THR A 49 5.00 -18.05 17.76
N PHE A 50 5.53 -17.82 16.56
CA PHE A 50 5.01 -16.82 15.66
C PHE A 50 4.75 -17.36 14.26
N LYS A 51 3.82 -16.72 13.57
CA LYS A 51 3.56 -16.96 12.15
C LYS A 51 3.54 -15.63 11.42
N LYS A 52 4.17 -15.62 10.25
CA LYS A 52 4.18 -14.49 9.33
C LYS A 52 3.11 -14.69 8.26
N THR A 53 2.33 -13.67 8.00
CA THR A 53 1.29 -13.64 6.97
C THR A 53 1.48 -12.41 6.10
N PHE A 54 1.11 -12.53 4.83
CA PHE A 54 1.18 -11.43 3.87
C PHE A 54 -0.23 -10.98 3.52
N ASP A 55 -0.50 -9.70 3.69
CA ASP A 55 -1.69 -9.06 3.15
C ASP A 55 -1.33 -8.39 1.82
N TYR A 56 -2.01 -8.77 0.75
CA TYR A 56 -1.78 -8.30 -0.62
C TYR A 56 -2.69 -7.13 -1.01
N GLN A 57 -3.56 -6.68 -0.10
CA GLN A 57 -4.58 -5.66 -0.36
C GLN A 57 -4.48 -4.47 0.61
N SER A 58 -3.33 -4.29 1.27
CA SER A 58 -3.08 -3.17 2.17
C SER A 58 -2.79 -1.87 1.38
N LEU A 59 -2.91 -0.73 2.06
CA LEU A 59 -2.60 0.60 1.51
C LEU A 59 -1.33 1.15 2.18
N CYS A 60 -0.30 1.43 1.39
CA CYS A 60 0.94 2.03 1.86
C CYS A 60 1.14 3.42 1.28
N ASP A 61 1.94 4.22 1.97
CA ASP A 61 2.46 5.45 1.40
C ASP A 61 3.41 5.10 0.22
N PRO A 62 3.32 5.84 -0.90
CA PRO A 62 4.17 5.62 -2.04
C PRO A 62 5.62 5.89 -1.65
N GLU A 63 6.52 5.02 -2.08
CA GLU A 63 7.94 5.29 -1.91
C GLU A 63 8.34 6.43 -2.86
N ARG A 64 9.04 7.43 -2.33
CA ARG A 64 9.69 8.42 -3.18
C ARG A 64 10.87 7.76 -3.86
N ASP A 65 10.63 7.12 -4.98
CA ASP A 65 11.70 6.67 -5.85
C ASP A 65 12.53 7.90 -6.27
N GLN A 66 13.78 7.96 -5.80
CA GLN A 66 14.80 8.82 -6.42
C GLN A 66 15.32 8.22 -7.75
N GLY A 67 14.58 7.26 -8.31
CA GLY A 67 14.86 6.62 -9.58
C GLY A 67 14.29 7.43 -10.72
N GLY A 68 15.17 8.01 -11.54
CA GLY A 68 14.83 8.69 -12.78
C GLY A 68 14.10 7.78 -13.76
N GLY A 69 12.79 7.71 -13.63
CA GLY A 69 11.87 7.20 -14.64
C GLY A 69 11.96 8.10 -15.86
N ARG A 70 12.89 7.80 -16.77
CA ARG A 70 12.85 8.34 -18.13
C ARG A 70 11.50 7.95 -18.71
N PRO A 71 10.62 8.89 -19.13
CA PRO A 71 9.47 8.51 -19.92
C PRO A 71 9.99 7.93 -21.24
N ALA A 72 10.02 6.61 -21.32
CA ALA A 72 10.37 5.86 -22.51
C ALA A 72 9.17 5.88 -23.47
N LEU A 73 8.94 7.06 -24.07
CA LEU A 73 8.26 7.15 -25.34
C LEU A 73 8.72 8.42 -26.05
N ARG A 74 9.97 8.40 -26.55
CA ARG A 74 10.32 9.29 -27.66
C ARG A 74 9.63 8.72 -28.90
N LEU A 75 8.35 9.02 -29.07
CA LEU A 75 7.74 8.97 -30.39
C LEU A 75 8.60 9.89 -31.26
N ARG A 76 9.33 9.29 -32.19
CA ARG A 76 10.11 10.02 -33.17
C ARG A 76 9.10 10.81 -34.00
N ALA A 77 8.94 12.09 -33.65
CA ALA A 77 8.09 13.02 -34.36
C ALA A 77 8.65 13.17 -35.78
N HIS A 78 8.16 12.32 -36.69
CA HIS A 78 8.22 12.60 -38.10
C HIS A 78 7.52 13.94 -38.28
N HIS A 79 8.28 14.90 -38.83
CA HIS A 79 7.88 16.27 -39.10
C HIS A 79 6.45 16.32 -39.67
N CYS A 80 5.47 16.52 -38.79
CA CYS A 80 4.08 16.72 -39.17
C CYS A 80 3.85 18.22 -39.29
N ARG A 81 4.04 18.72 -40.51
CA ARG A 81 3.64 20.07 -40.95
C ARG A 81 2.13 20.34 -40.82
N TYR A 82 1.36 19.39 -40.27
CA TYR A 82 -0.06 19.47 -39.92
C TYR A 82 -0.32 19.82 -38.44
N PHE A 83 0.69 19.76 -37.56
CA PHE A 83 0.51 20.01 -36.13
C PHE A 83 0.19 21.49 -35.84
N GLU A 84 0.80 22.43 -36.56
CA GLU A 84 0.53 23.87 -36.35
C GLU A 84 -0.91 24.26 -36.73
N PHE A 85 -1.45 23.70 -37.80
CA PHE A 85 -2.84 23.98 -38.22
C PHE A 85 -3.86 23.31 -37.27
N GLY A 86 -3.57 22.10 -36.79
CA GLY A 86 -4.39 21.39 -35.81
C GLY A 86 -4.45 22.08 -34.45
N MET A 87 -3.33 22.65 -33.98
CA MET A 87 -3.25 23.39 -32.72
C MET A 87 -4.04 24.71 -32.77
N VAL A 88 -4.05 25.41 -33.91
CA VAL A 88 -4.87 26.61 -34.12
C VAL A 88 -6.36 26.26 -34.13
N CYS A 89 -6.76 25.19 -34.82
CA CYS A 89 -8.16 24.73 -34.83
C CYS A 89 -8.65 24.25 -33.45
N TYR A 90 -7.81 23.52 -32.72
CA TYR A 90 -8.11 23.09 -31.35
C TYR A 90 -8.27 24.30 -30.43
N SER A 91 -7.35 25.25 -30.48
CA SER A 91 -7.41 26.49 -29.67
C SER A 91 -8.65 27.33 -30.00
N CYS A 92 -9.03 27.46 -31.27
CA CYS A 92 -10.26 28.13 -31.67
C CYS A 92 -11.52 27.39 -31.19
N SER A 93 -11.54 26.06 -31.23
CA SER A 93 -12.67 25.27 -30.73
C SER A 93 -12.84 25.39 -29.21
N VAL A 94 -11.74 25.42 -28.46
CA VAL A 94 -11.75 25.59 -26.99
C VAL A 94 -12.24 26.98 -26.59
N LEU A 95 -11.82 28.03 -27.32
CA LEU A 95 -12.32 29.40 -27.08
C LEU A 95 -13.83 29.52 -27.31
N LEU A 96 -14.38 28.82 -28.31
CA LEU A 96 -15.82 28.80 -28.57
C LEU A 96 -16.60 28.07 -27.48
N VAL A 97 -16.07 26.99 -26.92
CA VAL A 97 -16.70 26.25 -25.81
C VAL A 97 -16.66 27.07 -24.51
N SER A 98 -15.54 27.73 -24.20
CA SER A 98 -15.42 28.60 -23.02
C SER A 98 -16.33 29.83 -23.08
N PHE A 99 -16.59 30.38 -24.28
CA PHE A 99 -17.53 31.51 -24.44
C PHE A 99 -19.00 31.09 -24.37
N THR A 100 -19.33 29.88 -24.82
CA THR A 100 -20.71 29.38 -24.84
C THR A 100 -21.14 28.79 -23.49
N PHE A 101 -20.20 28.28 -22.69
CA PHE A 101 -20.47 27.68 -21.37
C PHE A 101 -19.43 28.14 -20.33
N PRO A 102 -19.58 29.35 -19.73
CA PRO A 102 -18.59 29.93 -18.83
C PRO A 102 -18.36 29.14 -17.53
N ASN A 103 -19.26 28.21 -17.18
CA ASN A 103 -19.14 27.34 -15.99
C ASN A 103 -18.68 25.91 -16.28
N PHE A 104 -18.45 25.53 -17.54
CA PHE A 104 -18.07 24.15 -17.88
C PHE A 104 -16.69 23.76 -17.32
N LEU A 105 -15.79 24.74 -17.19
CA LEU A 105 -14.44 24.54 -16.65
C LEU A 105 -14.34 24.67 -15.12
N ASN A 106 -15.45 24.97 -14.42
CA ASN A 106 -15.43 25.15 -12.96
C ASN A 106 -15.73 23.85 -12.18
N ALA A 107 -15.59 22.69 -12.83
CA ALA A 107 -15.82 21.40 -12.19
C ALA A 107 -14.50 20.85 -11.64
N ALA A 108 -14.30 21.04 -10.33
CA ALA A 108 -13.59 20.18 -9.37
C ALA A 108 -12.65 20.97 -8.43
N GLU A 109 -13.21 21.63 -7.41
CA GLU A 109 -12.49 21.73 -6.14
C GLU A 109 -12.49 20.31 -5.54
N ILE A 110 -11.31 19.69 -5.52
CA ILE A 110 -11.10 18.36 -4.95
C ILE A 110 -10.86 18.56 -3.46
N ASP A 111 -11.77 18.03 -2.65
CA ASP A 111 -11.69 18.05 -1.19
C ASP A 111 -10.38 17.42 -0.68
N GLU A 112 -9.68 18.09 0.24
CA GLU A 112 -8.33 17.68 0.70
C GLU A 112 -8.33 16.28 1.35
N GLU A 113 -9.42 15.84 2.00
CA GLU A 113 -9.51 14.50 2.60
C GLU A 113 -9.65 13.37 1.58
N LEU A 114 -10.24 13.64 0.41
CA LEU A 114 -10.30 12.66 -0.69
C LEU A 114 -8.94 12.51 -1.38
N SER A 115 -8.03 13.49 -1.21
CA SER A 115 -6.68 13.43 -1.77
C SER A 115 -5.79 12.44 -1.00
N ASP A 116 -5.89 12.36 0.32
CA ASP A 116 -4.99 11.54 1.14
C ASP A 116 -5.20 10.02 0.93
N ALA A 117 -6.46 9.58 0.80
CA ALA A 117 -6.77 8.21 0.41
C ALA A 117 -6.41 7.88 -1.04
N ARG A 118 -6.31 8.89 -1.92
CA ARG A 118 -5.88 8.76 -3.32
C ARG A 118 -4.37 8.81 -3.51
N LEU A 119 -3.61 9.22 -2.49
CA LEU A 119 -2.14 9.24 -2.53
C LEU A 119 -1.52 7.88 -2.14
N LYS A 120 -2.27 7.01 -1.45
CA LYS A 120 -1.79 5.69 -1.05
C LYS A 120 -1.89 4.68 -2.18
N GLU A 121 -0.90 3.81 -2.27
CA GLU A 121 -0.82 2.76 -3.27
C GLU A 121 -1.10 1.40 -2.64
N VAL A 122 -1.67 0.48 -3.43
CA VAL A 122 -1.84 -0.91 -2.99
C VAL A 122 -0.48 -1.56 -2.88
N CYS A 123 -0.18 -2.11 -1.71
CA CYS A 123 1.11 -2.71 -1.38
C CYS A 123 0.91 -4.06 -0.67
N ILE A 124 2.01 -4.80 -0.57
CA ILE A 124 2.06 -6.00 0.25
C ILE A 124 2.60 -5.60 1.63
N THR A 125 1.88 -6.00 2.68
CA THR A 125 2.38 -5.90 4.06
C THR A 125 2.62 -7.28 4.64
N GLU A 126 3.67 -7.41 5.43
CA GLU A 126 3.96 -8.57 6.25
C GLU A 126 3.51 -8.28 7.68
N GLN A 127 2.69 -9.17 8.22
CA GLN A 127 2.23 -9.15 9.58
C GLN A 127 2.79 -10.37 10.32
N THR A 128 3.27 -10.17 11.53
CA THR A 128 3.66 -11.28 12.42
C THR A 128 2.60 -11.42 13.50
N GLN A 129 2.20 -12.64 13.82
CA GLN A 129 1.29 -12.93 14.94
C GLN A 129 1.94 -13.94 15.87
N TYR A 130 1.92 -13.65 17.17
CA TYR A 130 2.41 -14.54 18.22
C TYR A 130 1.25 -15.33 18.84
N TYR A 131 1.53 -16.56 19.27
CA TYR A 131 0.57 -17.44 19.91
C TYR A 131 1.27 -18.50 20.76
N PHE A 132 0.53 -19.17 21.63
CA PHE A 132 1.00 -20.34 22.36
C PHE A 132 0.89 -21.60 21.51
N GLU A 133 2.01 -22.24 21.19
CA GLU A 133 2.02 -23.55 20.52
C GLU A 133 2.07 -24.71 21.53
N THR A 134 2.87 -24.57 22.59
CA THR A 134 3.14 -25.64 23.54
C THR A 134 2.17 -25.64 24.73
N ASN A 135 1.72 -26.82 25.15
CA ASN A 135 0.84 -27.03 26.31
C ASN A 135 1.57 -27.05 27.67
N ASN A 136 2.90 -26.87 27.68
CA ASN A 136 3.67 -26.79 28.92
C ASN A 136 3.21 -25.56 29.72
N LEU A 137 3.05 -25.73 31.04
CA LEU A 137 2.57 -24.67 31.91
C LEU A 137 3.69 -23.76 32.40
N SER A 138 4.90 -24.30 32.56
CA SER A 138 5.99 -23.65 33.26
C SER A 138 7.24 -23.59 32.40
N PHE A 139 7.85 -22.41 32.34
CA PHE A 139 9.05 -22.13 31.56
C PHE A 139 10.03 -21.35 32.43
N ARG A 140 11.32 -21.65 32.27
CA ARG A 140 12.43 -21.00 32.98
C ARG A 140 13.58 -20.85 32.02
N GLY A 141 14.32 -19.76 32.16
CA GLY A 141 15.52 -19.56 31.39
C GLY A 141 16.40 -18.46 31.96
N THR A 142 17.64 -18.45 31.46
CA THR A 142 18.62 -17.41 31.75
C THR A 142 18.96 -16.72 30.46
N ILE A 143 18.97 -15.39 30.50
CA ILE A 143 19.36 -14.51 29.42
C ILE A 143 20.78 -14.07 29.72
N ASP A 144 21.73 -14.66 29.00
CA ASP A 144 23.14 -14.31 29.12
C ASP A 144 23.48 -13.21 28.12
N CYS A 145 23.76 -12.02 28.64
CA CYS A 145 24.39 -10.95 27.88
C CYS A 145 25.87 -10.88 28.28
N GLU A 146 26.72 -10.36 27.40
CA GLU A 146 28.19 -10.39 27.59
C GLU A 146 28.66 -9.99 29.00
N ASN A 147 28.01 -9.01 29.62
CA ASN A 147 28.40 -8.43 30.91
C ASN A 147 27.42 -8.70 32.06
N CYS A 148 26.27 -9.32 31.81
CA CYS A 148 25.24 -9.52 32.83
C CYS A 148 24.31 -10.67 32.47
N THR A 149 23.81 -11.32 33.50
CA THR A 149 22.86 -12.43 33.37
C THR A 149 21.54 -12.01 33.98
N ARG A 150 20.44 -12.40 33.33
CA ARG A 150 19.08 -12.06 33.76
C ARG A 150 18.24 -13.32 33.76
N LEU A 151 17.69 -13.71 34.91
CA LEU A 151 16.83 -14.89 34.98
C LEU A 151 15.36 -14.50 34.76
N TYR A 152 14.61 -15.44 34.19
CA TYR A 152 13.16 -15.34 34.10
C TYR A 152 12.48 -16.67 34.43
N HIS A 153 11.28 -16.54 34.95
CA HIS A 153 10.34 -17.61 35.17
C HIS A 153 8.97 -17.18 34.64
N ALA A 154 8.38 -18.02 33.79
CA ALA A 154 7.06 -17.79 33.24
C ALA A 154 6.14 -18.98 33.54
N GLU A 155 4.90 -18.67 33.92
CA GLU A 155 3.88 -19.66 34.25
C GLU A 155 2.54 -19.28 33.63
N LYS A 156 1.96 -20.19 32.85
CA LYS A 156 0.65 -20.00 32.23
C LYS A 156 -0.44 -20.16 33.29
N LEU A 157 -1.37 -19.21 33.33
CA LEU A 157 -2.50 -19.26 34.24
C LEU A 157 -3.55 -20.26 33.74
N PRO A 158 -3.95 -21.24 34.56
CA PRO A 158 -4.89 -22.27 34.13
C PRO A 158 -6.25 -21.67 33.75
N ASN A 159 -6.87 -22.23 32.70
CA ASN A 159 -8.17 -21.81 32.17
C ASN A 159 -8.21 -20.36 31.65
N THR A 160 -7.07 -19.79 31.27
CA THR A 160 -6.98 -18.46 30.64
C THR A 160 -5.96 -18.47 29.50
N ASN A 161 -5.98 -17.41 28.68
CA ASN A 161 -4.97 -17.10 27.68
C ASN A 161 -3.76 -16.31 28.24
N LEU A 162 -3.64 -16.21 29.57
CA LEU A 162 -2.67 -15.35 30.21
C LEU A 162 -1.43 -16.13 30.69
N VAL A 163 -0.27 -15.50 30.60
CA VAL A 163 0.99 -15.98 31.17
C VAL A 163 1.57 -14.94 32.12
N PHE A 164 1.91 -15.37 33.34
CA PHE A 164 2.58 -14.54 34.33
C PHE A 164 4.08 -14.75 34.25
N ILE A 165 4.83 -13.67 34.13
CA ILE A 165 6.28 -13.70 33.95
C ILE A 165 6.92 -12.86 35.05
N ILE A 166 7.90 -13.45 35.71
CA ILE A 166 8.78 -12.79 36.67
C ILE A 166 10.18 -12.85 36.08
N ALA A 167 10.84 -11.70 35.94
CA ALA A 167 12.21 -11.62 35.49
C ALA A 167 12.99 -10.65 36.38
N ASP A 168 14.32 -10.75 36.39
CA ASP A 168 15.13 -9.70 37.01
C ASP A 168 14.85 -8.36 36.30
N ALA A 169 14.95 -7.25 37.02
CA ALA A 169 14.55 -5.95 36.47
C ALA A 169 15.42 -5.56 35.28
N LYS A 170 14.85 -5.01 34.22
CA LYS A 170 15.61 -4.60 33.02
C LYS A 170 16.78 -3.66 33.35
N LEU A 171 16.64 -2.83 34.38
CA LEU A 171 17.68 -1.89 34.83
C LEU A 171 18.94 -2.59 35.38
N THR A 172 18.87 -3.86 35.81
CA THR A 172 20.04 -4.60 36.31
C THR A 172 21.01 -4.99 35.18
N CYS A 173 20.53 -5.02 33.94
CA CYS A 173 21.26 -5.49 32.77
C CYS A 173 20.86 -4.69 31.53
N SER A 174 21.39 -3.47 31.38
CA SER A 174 21.04 -2.54 30.31
C SER A 174 21.87 -2.69 29.03
N SER A 175 22.89 -3.56 29.01
CA SER A 175 23.81 -3.73 27.87
C SER A 175 23.29 -4.66 26.77
N CYS A 176 22.08 -5.20 26.91
CA CYS A 176 21.51 -6.14 25.95
C CYS A 176 20.74 -5.40 24.85
N ASP A 177 21.44 -4.94 23.81
CA ASP A 177 20.77 -4.32 22.66
C ASP A 177 20.38 -5.39 21.64
N THR A 178 19.08 -5.71 21.60
CA THR A 178 18.46 -6.55 20.58
C THR A 178 17.49 -5.73 19.75
N LYS A 179 17.42 -6.00 18.44
CA LYS A 179 16.46 -5.33 17.56
C LYS A 179 15.04 -5.49 18.12
N PRO A 180 14.24 -4.41 18.23
CA PRO A 180 12.86 -4.50 18.65
C PRO A 180 12.09 -5.53 17.83
N LEU A 181 11.34 -6.40 18.51
CA LEU A 181 10.37 -7.26 17.87
C LEU A 181 9.10 -6.44 17.68
N ILE A 182 8.58 -6.43 16.45
CA ILE A 182 7.44 -5.60 16.08
C ILE A 182 6.32 -6.53 15.64
N GLN A 183 5.14 -6.33 16.22
CA GLN A 183 3.91 -7.00 15.84
C GLN A 183 2.97 -5.97 15.23
N ASP A 184 3.28 -5.55 14.02
CA ASP A 184 2.53 -4.55 13.26
C ASP A 184 2.71 -4.79 11.75
N GLU A 185 1.87 -4.17 10.93
CA GLU A 185 1.96 -4.23 9.48
C GLU A 185 3.24 -3.56 8.99
N GLN A 186 4.12 -4.33 8.36
CA GLN A 186 5.35 -3.80 7.76
C GLN A 186 5.30 -3.97 6.25
N LYS A 187 5.58 -2.89 5.52
CA LYS A 187 5.71 -2.97 4.06
C LYS A 187 6.78 -4.00 3.68
N SER A 188 6.44 -4.90 2.76
CA SER A 188 7.31 -6.00 2.33
C SER A 188 7.14 -6.23 0.83
N ASN A 189 8.16 -6.80 0.18
CA ASN A 189 8.07 -7.19 -1.23
C ASN A 189 7.35 -8.54 -1.44
N GLY A 190 6.85 -9.14 -0.35
CA GLY A 190 6.20 -10.44 -0.37
C GLY A 190 7.18 -11.61 -0.57
N PRO A 191 6.67 -12.84 -0.69
CA PRO A 191 7.48 -14.00 -1.01
C PRO A 191 8.05 -13.90 -2.44
N ASN A 192 9.26 -14.44 -2.63
CA ASN A 192 9.94 -14.38 -3.92
C ASN A 192 9.12 -15.10 -5.01
N PRO A 193 8.66 -14.39 -6.07
CA PRO A 193 7.85 -15.00 -7.12
C PRO A 193 8.59 -16.08 -7.90
N CYS A 194 9.91 -15.97 -8.03
CA CYS A 194 10.75 -16.93 -8.73
C CYS A 194 10.80 -18.28 -8.00
N GLU A 195 10.83 -18.26 -6.67
CA GLU A 195 10.81 -19.48 -5.85
C GLU A 195 9.41 -20.11 -5.83
N MET A 196 8.36 -19.29 -5.73
CA MET A 196 6.97 -19.78 -5.81
C MET A 196 6.65 -20.43 -7.15
N ALA A 197 7.24 -19.95 -8.25
CA ALA A 197 7.05 -20.51 -9.58
C ALA A 197 7.69 -21.90 -9.76
N GLN A 198 8.71 -22.26 -8.95
CA GLN A 198 9.33 -23.60 -9.01
C GLN A 198 8.40 -24.69 -8.47
N ASN A 199 7.55 -24.37 -7.50
CA ASN A 199 6.54 -25.28 -6.97
C ASN A 199 5.17 -24.56 -6.92
N PRO A 200 4.51 -24.40 -8.07
CA PRO A 200 3.28 -23.62 -8.16
C PRO A 200 2.14 -24.34 -7.44
N ARG A 201 1.20 -23.55 -6.91
CA ARG A 201 -0.04 -24.09 -6.33
C ARG A 201 -0.87 -24.79 -7.41
N TYR A 202 -1.60 -25.82 -6.98
CA TYR A 202 -2.52 -26.53 -7.87
C TYR A 202 -3.53 -25.56 -8.50
N ARG A 203 -3.68 -25.65 -9.82
CA ARG A 203 -4.72 -24.96 -10.58
C ARG A 203 -5.31 -25.92 -11.59
N LYS A 204 -6.64 -25.99 -11.67
CA LYS A 204 -7.33 -26.75 -12.71
C LYS A 204 -7.58 -25.83 -13.91
N GLY A 205 -7.10 -26.24 -15.08
CA GLY A 205 -7.37 -25.53 -16.34
C GLY A 205 -8.78 -25.80 -16.88
N PRO A 206 -9.21 -25.02 -17.90
CA PRO A 206 -10.41 -25.33 -18.68
C PRO A 206 -10.32 -26.72 -19.34
N ALA A 207 -11.46 -27.40 -19.50
CA ALA A 207 -11.51 -28.72 -20.12
C ALA A 207 -11.39 -28.68 -21.66
N VAL A 208 -11.86 -27.61 -22.27
CA VAL A 208 -11.85 -27.40 -23.72
C VAL A 208 -11.27 -26.02 -23.99
N CYS A 209 -10.33 -25.96 -24.94
CA CYS A 209 -9.80 -24.73 -25.51
C CYS A 209 -10.28 -24.69 -26.97
N PHE A 210 -10.96 -23.62 -27.36
CA PHE A 210 -11.32 -23.38 -28.75
C PHE A 210 -10.29 -22.42 -29.34
N ASP A 211 -9.36 -22.95 -30.10
CA ASP A 211 -8.32 -22.22 -30.81
C ASP A 211 -8.31 -22.61 -32.29
N ASN A 212 -7.76 -21.73 -33.13
CA ASN A 212 -7.43 -21.95 -34.54
C ASN A 212 -8.52 -22.67 -35.35
N ASN A 213 -9.53 -21.92 -35.77
CA ASN A 213 -10.58 -22.47 -36.61
C ASN A 213 -10.09 -22.55 -38.08
N GLU A 214 -10.29 -23.69 -38.76
CA GLU A 214 -9.83 -23.89 -40.16
C GLU A 214 -10.43 -22.89 -41.16
N HIS A 215 -11.56 -22.26 -40.80
CA HIS A 215 -12.22 -21.22 -41.60
C HIS A 215 -11.87 -19.80 -41.16
N GLU A 216 -11.07 -19.65 -40.11
CA GLU A 216 -10.50 -18.37 -39.71
C GLU A 216 -9.46 -17.95 -40.75
N LYS A 217 -9.65 -16.75 -41.27
CA LYS A 217 -8.65 -16.07 -42.10
C LYS A 217 -8.33 -14.79 -41.34
N ASP A 218 -7.04 -14.56 -41.08
CA ASP A 218 -6.53 -13.36 -40.39
C ASP A 218 -5.87 -12.34 -41.35
N PRO A 219 -6.55 -11.88 -42.43
CA PRO A 219 -5.95 -10.91 -43.33
C PRO A 219 -5.93 -9.49 -42.74
N ASP A 220 -6.75 -9.21 -41.74
CA ASP A 220 -6.91 -7.88 -41.15
C ASP A 220 -5.91 -7.66 -40.02
N CYS A 221 -4.68 -7.32 -40.38
CA CYS A 221 -3.66 -6.87 -39.43
C CYS A 221 -3.66 -5.33 -39.31
N GLY A 222 -4.43 -4.80 -38.36
CA GLY A 222 -4.28 -3.41 -37.89
C GLY A 222 -4.42 -2.31 -38.96
N GLY A 223 -5.33 -2.47 -39.91
CA GLY A 223 -5.64 -1.41 -40.88
C GLY A 223 -6.33 -0.23 -40.21
N ALA A 224 -5.70 0.95 -40.22
CA ALA A 224 -6.38 2.19 -39.85
C ALA A 224 -7.35 2.59 -40.97
N SER A 225 -8.64 2.61 -40.70
CA SER A 225 -9.62 3.21 -41.61
C SER A 225 -9.43 4.74 -41.60
N SER A 226 -8.71 5.27 -42.59
CA SER A 226 -8.64 6.71 -42.80
C SER A 226 -9.96 7.16 -43.42
N LEU A 227 -10.83 7.78 -42.63
CA LEU A 227 -11.93 8.57 -43.17
C LEU A 227 -11.29 9.79 -43.84
N SER A 228 -11.22 9.81 -45.18
CA SER A 228 -10.87 11.04 -45.89
C SER A 228 -12.14 11.89 -46.04
N PRO A 229 -12.40 12.90 -45.18
CA PRO A 229 -13.53 13.77 -45.41
C PRO A 229 -13.33 14.47 -46.76
N SER A 230 -14.40 14.63 -47.54
CA SER A 230 -14.28 15.36 -48.78
C SER A 230 -13.93 16.81 -48.47
N LEU A 231 -12.86 17.32 -49.10
CA LEU A 231 -12.39 18.70 -48.90
C LEU A 231 -13.52 19.72 -49.14
N TRP A 232 -14.39 19.43 -50.10
CA TRP A 232 -15.54 20.25 -50.43
C TRP A 232 -16.60 20.31 -49.33
N LEU A 233 -16.88 19.20 -48.64
CA LEU A 233 -17.81 19.22 -47.49
C LEU A 233 -17.24 20.01 -46.33
N MET A 234 -15.93 19.90 -46.08
CA MET A 234 -15.27 20.67 -45.01
C MET A 234 -15.32 22.17 -45.29
N VAL A 235 -14.98 22.58 -46.52
CA VAL A 235 -15.07 23.99 -46.94
C VAL A 235 -16.52 24.49 -46.90
N GLY A 236 -17.48 23.70 -47.38
CA GLY A 236 -18.90 24.05 -47.34
C GLY A 236 -19.40 24.26 -45.91
N LEU A 237 -19.05 23.36 -45.00
CA LEU A 237 -19.42 23.46 -43.58
C LEU A 237 -18.80 24.70 -42.92
N GLN A 238 -17.54 25.02 -43.23
CA GLN A 238 -16.85 26.21 -42.73
C GLN A 238 -17.47 27.52 -43.24
N LEU A 239 -17.89 27.56 -44.50
CA LEU A 239 -18.61 28.71 -45.06
C LEU A 239 -19.99 28.91 -44.42
N VAL A 240 -20.73 27.81 -44.19
CA VAL A 240 -22.03 27.86 -43.49
C VAL A 240 -21.87 28.36 -42.05
N LEU A 241 -20.88 27.86 -41.32
CA LEU A 241 -20.59 28.31 -39.96
C LEU A 241 -20.21 29.80 -39.91
N LEU A 242 -19.37 30.26 -40.84
CA LEU A 242 -19.04 31.67 -40.98
C LEU A 242 -20.28 32.53 -41.30
N TRP A 243 -21.19 32.02 -42.13
CA TRP A 243 -22.42 32.72 -42.47
C TRP A 243 -23.38 32.83 -41.29
N VAL A 244 -23.53 31.78 -40.48
CA VAL A 244 -24.36 31.80 -39.26
C VAL A 244 -23.81 32.77 -38.21
N LEU A 245 -22.47 32.83 -38.06
CA LEU A 245 -21.79 33.75 -37.16
C LEU A 245 -21.85 35.22 -37.62
N THR A 246 -21.88 35.47 -38.94
CA THR A 246 -21.94 36.83 -39.49
C THR A 246 -23.36 37.34 -39.71
N GLY A 247 -24.33 36.44 -39.88
CA GLY A 247 -25.76 36.74 -40.01
C GLY A 247 -26.47 37.05 -38.69
N SER A 248 -25.85 36.72 -37.56
CA SER A 248 -26.39 37.02 -36.23
C SER A 248 -25.91 38.39 -35.72
N ARG A 249 -26.12 39.46 -36.49
CA ARG A 249 -26.05 40.83 -35.95
C ARG A 249 -27.48 41.31 -35.70
N PRO A 250 -27.92 41.46 -34.43
CA PRO A 250 -29.21 42.08 -34.17
C PRO A 250 -29.21 43.51 -34.73
N HIS A 251 -30.26 43.84 -35.48
CA HIS A 251 -30.50 45.20 -35.95
C HIS A 251 -30.54 46.16 -34.76
N ALA A 252 -29.51 46.99 -34.62
CA ALA A 252 -29.59 48.18 -33.79
C ALA A 252 -30.35 49.24 -34.59
N ILE A 253 -31.56 49.56 -34.15
CA ILE A 253 -32.35 50.72 -34.58
C ILE A 253 -31.63 51.97 -34.06
N PRO A 254 -31.24 52.95 -34.90
CA PRO A 254 -30.78 54.24 -34.42
C PRO A 254 -31.93 55.26 -34.37
N SER A 255 -31.94 55.99 -33.24
CA SER A 255 -32.69 57.21 -32.86
C SER A 255 -34.21 57.14 -32.77
#